data_AF-A0A7D5QK94-F1
#
_entry.id   AF-A0A7D5QK94-F1
#
_cell.length_a   1.000
_cell.length_b   1.000
_cell.length_c   1.000
_cell.angle_alpha   90.00
_cell.angle_beta   90.00
_cell.angle_gamma   90.00
#
_symmetry.space_group_name_H-M   'P 1'
#
loop_
_entity.id
_entity.type
_entity.pdbx_description
1 polymer ?
#
loop_
_entity_poly.entity_id
_entity_poly.type
_entity_poly.pdbx_seq_one_letter_code
_entity_poly.pdbx_strand_id
1 'polypeptide(L)'
;MKGKQILMAATVALALGAFAYNYQASKAKESAVAVAAEDTQAQLIAQTEANLASIEDKDSQEYKDAKEQYCLLKSRPATEREQAVANVKEFLGMPEVEVKFTCGRGNYEYYEADRWAFTIDPETNYIIEKTEAERRWGENADGTHWFEEAPEYDYTPRYSAEEAGEVAEKFIADHKNIFGVDITSMTKEYQGMKDGGDGITPGKLVNYFYAWRTKDKNGKTTALINVTITSGGQIVVYDNDTYDLAKN
;
A
#
# COMPACT_ATOMS: atom_id res chain seq x y z
N MET A 1 -20.38 -8.19 -67.39
CA MET A 1 -20.37 -7.59 -66.04
C MET A 1 -20.30 -8.60 -64.88
N LYS A 2 -20.83 -9.83 -64.99
CA LYS A 2 -20.82 -10.82 -63.89
C LYS A 2 -19.43 -11.32 -63.43
N GLY A 3 -18.44 -11.39 -64.32
CA GLY A 3 -17.09 -11.88 -63.97
C GLY A 3 -16.26 -10.95 -63.05
N LYS A 4 -16.49 -9.63 -63.09
CA LYS A 4 -15.78 -8.67 -62.21
C LYS A 4 -16.27 -8.70 -60.77
N GLN A 5 -17.55 -9.00 -60.55
CA GLN A 5 -18.13 -9.10 -59.19
C GLN A 5 -17.68 -10.36 -58.46
N ILE A 6 -17.52 -11.48 -59.17
CA ILE A 6 -17.01 -12.74 -58.60
C ILE A 6 -15.53 -12.59 -58.20
N LEU A 7 -14.73 -11.90 -59.03
CA LEU A 7 -13.32 -11.66 -58.73
C LEU A 7 -13.13 -10.74 -57.51
N MET A 8 -13.92 -9.66 -57.39
CA MET A 8 -13.90 -8.79 -56.21
C MET A 8 -14.32 -9.52 -54.93
N ALA A 9 -15.39 -10.32 -54.99
CA ALA A 9 -15.87 -11.08 -53.82
C ALA A 9 -14.81 -12.10 -53.31
N ALA A 10 -14.13 -12.78 -54.23
CA ALA A 10 -13.05 -13.72 -53.88
C ALA A 10 -11.83 -13.01 -53.25
N THR A 11 -11.52 -11.79 -53.72
CA THR A 11 -10.37 -11.01 -53.20
C THR A 11 -10.64 -10.48 -51.78
N VAL A 12 -11.88 -10.03 -51.52
CA VAL A 12 -12.31 -9.58 -50.18
C VAL A 12 -12.34 -10.74 -49.18
N ALA A 13 -12.82 -11.93 -49.59
CA ALA A 13 -12.82 -13.11 -48.74
C ALA A 13 -11.40 -13.58 -48.36
N LEU A 14 -10.45 -13.53 -49.31
CA LEU A 14 -9.04 -13.86 -49.05
C LEU A 14 -8.37 -12.84 -48.12
N ALA A 15 -8.65 -11.54 -48.30
CA ALA A 15 -8.11 -10.49 -47.43
C ALA A 15 -8.63 -10.59 -45.99
N LEU A 16 -9.91 -10.88 -45.80
CA LEU A 16 -10.51 -11.09 -44.46
C LEU A 16 -9.97 -12.36 -43.79
N GLY A 17 -9.79 -13.45 -44.55
CA GLY A 17 -9.18 -14.69 -44.04
C GLY A 17 -7.74 -14.48 -43.59
N ALA A 18 -6.93 -13.76 -44.36
CA ALA A 18 -5.55 -13.43 -43.99
C ALA A 18 -5.49 -12.53 -42.74
N PHE A 19 -6.41 -11.57 -42.61
CA PHE A 19 -6.48 -10.71 -41.43
C PHE A 19 -6.85 -11.49 -40.16
N ALA A 20 -7.87 -12.36 -40.24
CA ALA A 20 -8.28 -13.20 -39.11
C ALA A 20 -7.16 -14.18 -38.68
N TYR A 21 -6.44 -14.77 -39.64
CA TYR A 21 -5.31 -15.66 -39.36
C TYR A 21 -4.16 -14.92 -38.68
N ASN A 22 -3.77 -13.74 -39.20
CA ASN A 22 -2.71 -12.94 -38.61
C ASN A 22 -3.05 -12.45 -37.19
N TYR A 23 -4.32 -12.10 -36.95
CA TYR A 23 -4.80 -11.71 -35.63
C TYR A 23 -4.80 -12.86 -34.61
N GLN A 24 -5.21 -14.06 -35.01
CA GLN A 24 -5.13 -15.24 -34.15
C GLN A 24 -3.67 -15.66 -33.87
N ALA A 25 -2.80 -15.58 -34.87
CA ALA A 25 -1.37 -15.86 -34.72
C ALA A 25 -0.66 -14.84 -33.82
N SER A 26 -1.04 -13.55 -33.86
CA SER A 26 -0.50 -12.54 -32.94
C SER A 26 -0.96 -12.78 -31.51
N LYS A 27 -2.24 -13.12 -31.29
CA LYS A 27 -2.76 -13.48 -29.97
C LYS A 27 -2.10 -14.73 -29.39
N ALA A 28 -1.85 -15.74 -30.20
CA ALA A 28 -1.13 -16.95 -29.77
C ALA A 28 0.33 -16.66 -29.39
N LYS A 29 1.01 -15.75 -30.10
CA LYS A 29 2.37 -15.31 -29.76
C LYS A 29 2.41 -14.50 -28.47
N GLU A 30 1.48 -13.55 -28.27
CA GLU A 30 1.34 -12.80 -27.01
C GLU A 30 1.14 -13.75 -25.83
N SER A 31 0.26 -14.74 -25.97
CA SER A 31 -0.01 -15.73 -24.92
C SER A 31 1.21 -16.64 -24.64
N ALA A 32 1.93 -17.10 -25.66
CA ALA A 32 3.12 -17.92 -25.46
C ALA A 32 4.28 -17.15 -24.80
N VAL A 33 4.43 -15.85 -25.11
CA VAL A 33 5.43 -14.98 -24.47
C VAL A 33 5.08 -14.72 -23.01
N ALA A 34 3.79 -14.52 -22.69
CA ALA A 34 3.33 -14.37 -21.31
C ALA A 34 3.60 -15.62 -20.47
N VAL A 35 3.27 -16.81 -20.99
CA VAL A 35 3.52 -18.09 -20.31
C VAL A 35 5.02 -18.35 -20.09
N ALA A 36 5.86 -18.03 -21.08
CA ALA A 36 7.32 -18.18 -20.93
C ALA A 36 7.92 -17.19 -19.91
N ALA A 37 7.37 -15.97 -19.82
CA ALA A 37 7.77 -14.98 -18.83
C ALA A 37 7.36 -15.41 -17.41
N GLU A 38 6.15 -15.94 -17.24
CA GLU A 38 5.67 -16.51 -15.97
C GLU A 38 6.54 -17.69 -15.51
N ASP A 39 6.89 -18.61 -16.41
CA ASP A 39 7.74 -19.77 -16.10
C ASP A 39 9.17 -19.33 -15.69
N THR A 40 9.71 -18.29 -16.33
CA THR A 40 11.00 -17.70 -15.97
C THR A 40 10.96 -17.03 -14.59
N GLN A 41 9.89 -16.30 -14.28
CA GLN A 41 9.72 -15.65 -12.98
C GLN A 41 9.53 -16.69 -11.87
N ALA A 42 8.74 -17.74 -12.09
CA ALA A 42 8.57 -18.83 -11.14
C ALA A 42 9.89 -19.55 -10.82
N GLN A 43 10.73 -19.77 -11.84
CA GLN A 43 12.06 -20.35 -11.64
C GLN A 43 12.99 -19.42 -10.83
N LEU A 44 12.98 -18.11 -11.13
CA LEU A 44 13.76 -17.12 -10.36
C LEU A 44 13.31 -17.05 -8.90
N ILE A 45 12.00 -17.05 -8.66
CA ILE A 45 11.43 -17.09 -7.30
C ILE A 45 11.92 -18.33 -6.56
N ALA A 46 11.80 -19.51 -7.15
CA ALA A 46 12.22 -20.76 -6.51
C ALA A 46 13.74 -20.79 -6.23
N GLN A 47 14.55 -20.23 -7.12
CA GLN A 47 15.99 -20.12 -6.93
C GLN A 47 16.35 -19.17 -5.80
N THR A 48 15.73 -18.00 -5.73
CA THR A 48 15.96 -17.03 -4.65
C THR A 48 15.46 -17.56 -3.30
N GLU A 49 14.34 -18.30 -3.26
CA GLU A 49 13.86 -18.99 -2.06
C GLU A 49 14.87 -20.03 -1.55
N ALA A 50 15.43 -20.85 -2.45
CA ALA A 50 16.45 -21.82 -2.09
C ALA A 50 17.73 -21.14 -1.56
N ASN A 51 18.15 -20.04 -2.18
CA ASN A 51 19.30 -19.26 -1.72
C ASN A 51 19.06 -18.70 -0.31
N LEU A 52 17.92 -18.05 -0.09
CA LEU A 52 17.51 -17.51 1.22
C LEU A 52 17.51 -18.57 2.32
N ALA A 53 17.04 -19.79 2.00
CA ALA A 53 17.02 -20.90 2.95
C ALA A 53 18.42 -21.43 3.30
N SER A 54 19.41 -21.19 2.43
CA SER A 54 20.80 -21.67 2.61
C SER A 54 21.70 -20.72 3.41
N ILE A 55 21.31 -19.45 3.56
CA ILE A 55 22.08 -18.46 4.30
C ILE A 55 21.80 -18.62 5.80
N GLU A 56 22.81 -19.05 6.56
CA GLU A 56 22.69 -19.29 8.01
C GLU A 56 22.56 -17.98 8.81
N ASP A 57 23.38 -16.98 8.47
CA ASP A 57 23.37 -15.67 9.13
C ASP A 57 22.32 -14.75 8.52
N LYS A 58 21.19 -14.62 9.20
CA LYS A 58 20.05 -13.78 8.79
C LYS A 58 20.29 -12.28 9.01
N ASP A 59 21.37 -11.91 9.70
CA ASP A 59 21.75 -10.51 9.90
C ASP A 59 22.78 -10.04 8.86
N SER A 60 23.33 -10.97 8.08
CA SER A 60 24.27 -10.69 7.00
C SER A 60 23.68 -9.81 5.89
N GLN A 61 24.56 -9.08 5.19
CA GLN A 61 24.16 -8.30 4.02
C GLN A 61 23.66 -9.20 2.88
N GLU A 62 24.25 -10.40 2.73
CA GLU A 62 23.83 -11.40 1.74
C GLU A 62 22.38 -11.82 1.93
N TYR A 63 21.97 -12.09 3.18
CA TYR A 63 20.57 -12.40 3.49
C TYR A 63 19.64 -11.23 3.16
N LYS A 64 20.04 -10.00 3.53
CA LYS A 64 19.25 -8.79 3.29
C LYS A 64 19.05 -8.52 1.79
N ASP A 65 20.10 -8.63 0.98
CA ASP A 65 20.05 -8.45 -0.46
C ASP A 65 19.21 -9.53 -1.14
N ALA A 66 19.40 -10.80 -0.76
CA ALA A 66 18.61 -11.92 -1.28
C ALA A 66 17.12 -11.77 -0.92
N LYS A 67 16.82 -11.26 0.28
CA LYS A 67 15.46 -11.00 0.73
C LYS A 67 14.83 -9.88 -0.09
N GLU A 68 15.54 -8.78 -0.30
CA GLU A 68 15.06 -7.67 -1.14
C GLU A 68 14.76 -8.13 -2.58
N GLN A 69 15.65 -8.92 -3.18
CA GLN A 69 15.40 -9.51 -4.51
C GLN A 69 14.18 -10.41 -4.53
N TYR A 70 14.03 -11.29 -3.53
CA TYR A 70 12.86 -12.15 -3.40
C TYR A 70 11.56 -11.34 -3.33
N CYS A 71 11.58 -10.28 -2.52
CA CYS A 71 10.45 -9.38 -2.35
C CYS A 71 10.07 -8.69 -3.66
N LEU A 72 11.04 -8.21 -4.44
CA LEU A 72 10.78 -7.59 -5.74
C LEU A 72 10.20 -8.59 -6.74
N LEU A 73 10.70 -9.83 -6.77
CA LEU A 73 10.21 -10.89 -7.65
C LEU A 73 8.77 -11.33 -7.33
N LYS A 74 8.39 -11.27 -6.05
CA LYS A 74 7.04 -11.62 -5.57
C LYS A 74 6.07 -10.45 -5.61
N SER A 75 6.58 -9.22 -5.68
CA SER A 75 5.76 -8.02 -5.82
C SER A 75 5.21 -7.86 -7.22
N ARG A 76 4.16 -7.06 -7.37
CA ARG A 76 3.65 -6.68 -8.69
C ARG A 76 4.66 -5.79 -9.44
N PRO A 77 4.58 -5.71 -10.78
CA PRO A 77 5.47 -4.90 -11.59
C PRO A 77 5.61 -3.46 -11.07
N ALA A 78 6.79 -2.86 -11.23
CA ALA A 78 7.05 -1.50 -10.75
C ALA A 78 6.02 -0.47 -11.25
N THR A 79 5.56 -0.62 -12.50
CA THR A 79 4.52 0.23 -13.11
C THR A 79 3.18 0.14 -12.40
N GLU A 80 2.83 -1.03 -11.84
CA GLU A 80 1.60 -1.18 -11.06
C GLU A 80 1.74 -0.61 -9.64
N ARG A 81 2.97 -0.54 -9.13
CA ARG A 81 3.30 0.07 -7.82
C ARG A 81 3.35 1.59 -7.86
N GLU A 82 3.39 2.22 -9.04
CA GLU A 82 3.40 3.69 -9.18
C GLU A 82 2.16 4.34 -8.55
N GLN A 83 1.00 3.68 -8.64
CA GLN A 83 -0.23 4.19 -8.01
C GLN A 83 -0.13 4.17 -6.47
N ALA A 84 0.42 3.09 -5.89
CA ALA A 84 0.66 3.03 -4.45
C ALA A 84 1.64 4.13 -4.00
N VAL A 85 2.70 4.38 -4.76
CA VAL A 85 3.64 5.48 -4.51
C VAL A 85 2.92 6.84 -4.55
N ALA A 86 2.06 7.06 -5.54
CA ALA A 86 1.28 8.29 -5.64
C ALA A 86 0.33 8.47 -4.45
N ASN A 87 -0.36 7.40 -4.03
CA ASN A 87 -1.28 7.41 -2.89
C ASN A 87 -0.56 7.75 -1.57
N VAL A 88 0.65 7.22 -1.35
CA VAL A 88 1.47 7.55 -0.16
C VAL A 88 1.88 9.02 -0.15
N LYS A 89 2.31 9.54 -1.29
CA LYS A 89 2.67 10.97 -1.45
C LYS A 89 1.47 11.88 -1.20
N GLU A 90 0.31 11.50 -1.71
CA GLU A 90 -0.96 12.19 -1.49
C GLU A 90 -1.35 12.19 -0.01
N PHE A 91 -1.33 11.03 0.64
CA PHE A 91 -1.61 10.90 2.08
C PHE A 91 -0.75 11.84 2.92
N LEU A 92 0.55 11.90 2.63
CA LEU A 92 1.50 12.73 3.37
C LEU A 92 1.40 14.22 3.00
N GLY A 93 0.76 14.57 1.87
CA GLY A 93 0.82 15.92 1.32
C GLY A 93 2.23 16.32 0.86
N MET A 94 3.09 15.34 0.56
CA MET A 94 4.50 15.52 0.23
C MET A 94 4.80 14.94 -1.17
N PRO A 95 4.63 15.70 -2.27
CA PRO A 95 4.77 15.17 -3.63
C PRO A 95 6.20 14.69 -3.96
N GLU A 96 7.20 15.27 -3.32
CA GLU A 96 8.62 14.99 -3.58
C GLU A 96 9.24 13.98 -2.60
N VAL A 97 8.47 13.45 -1.63
CA VAL A 97 9.01 12.48 -0.67
C VAL A 97 9.44 11.21 -1.41
N GLU A 98 10.59 10.65 -1.01
CA GLU A 98 11.01 9.35 -1.46
C GLU A 98 10.13 8.28 -0.80
N VAL A 99 9.50 7.43 -1.63
CA VAL A 99 8.69 6.31 -1.16
C VAL A 99 9.42 5.02 -1.52
N LYS A 100 9.88 4.31 -0.51
CA LYS A 100 10.60 3.05 -0.66
C LYS A 100 9.64 1.88 -0.47
N PHE A 101 9.64 0.93 -1.40
CA PHE A 101 9.02 -0.37 -1.17
C PHE A 101 9.94 -1.24 -0.30
N THR A 102 9.43 -1.77 0.81
CA THR A 102 10.26 -2.45 1.84
C THR A 102 10.01 -3.95 1.95
N CYS A 103 9.15 -4.52 1.10
CA CYS A 103 8.74 -5.93 0.95
C CYS A 103 7.32 -6.22 1.45
N GLY A 104 6.56 -7.00 0.68
CA GLY A 104 5.24 -7.50 1.11
C GLY A 104 5.32 -8.51 2.26
N ARG A 105 4.37 -8.46 3.20
CA ARG A 105 4.12 -9.54 4.18
C ARG A 105 2.72 -10.12 3.92
N GLY A 106 2.66 -11.43 3.71
CA GLY A 106 1.39 -12.09 3.38
C GLY A 106 0.84 -11.59 2.05
N ASN A 107 -0.38 -11.05 2.06
CA ASN A 107 -1.09 -10.57 0.87
C ASN A 107 -1.02 -9.05 0.69
N TYR A 108 -0.23 -8.33 1.50
CA TYR A 108 -0.12 -6.88 1.47
C TYR A 108 1.29 -6.44 1.08
N GLU A 109 1.40 -5.25 0.48
CA GLU A 109 2.65 -4.58 0.18
C GLU A 109 2.99 -3.54 1.25
N TYR A 110 4.28 -3.40 1.57
CA TYR A 110 4.75 -2.43 2.56
C TYR A 110 5.64 -1.37 1.91
N TYR A 111 5.41 -0.14 2.32
CA TYR A 111 6.11 1.04 1.85
C TYR A 111 6.54 1.89 3.03
N GLU A 112 7.66 2.59 2.88
CA GLU A 112 8.12 3.56 3.85
C GLU A 112 8.40 4.90 3.18
N ALA A 113 8.02 5.98 3.84
CA ALA A 113 8.27 7.35 3.42
C ALA A 113 8.27 8.27 4.64
N ASP A 114 9.26 9.17 4.75
CA ASP A 114 9.37 10.14 5.85
C ASP A 114 9.20 9.53 7.25
N ARG A 115 9.88 8.39 7.51
CA ARG A 115 9.83 7.63 8.78
C ARG A 115 8.45 7.04 9.11
N TRP A 116 7.53 7.00 8.15
CA TRP A 116 6.25 6.31 8.23
C TRP A 116 6.27 5.02 7.43
N ALA A 117 5.58 4.00 7.93
CA ALA A 117 5.29 2.77 7.22
C ALA A 117 3.82 2.75 6.78
N PHE A 118 3.59 2.17 5.61
CA PHE A 118 2.29 2.03 4.98
C PHE A 118 2.07 0.59 4.55
N THR A 119 0.93 0.03 4.92
CA THR A 119 0.43 -1.26 4.42
C THR A 119 -0.57 -0.98 3.31
N ILE A 120 -0.36 -1.55 2.12
CA ILE A 120 -1.15 -1.30 0.92
C ILE A 120 -1.69 -2.61 0.36
N ASP A 121 -2.96 -2.61 -0.04
CA ASP A 121 -3.57 -3.71 -0.78
C ASP A 121 -3.11 -3.68 -2.25
N PRO A 122 -2.39 -4.70 -2.75
CA PRO A 122 -1.90 -4.73 -4.11
C PRO A 122 -3.01 -4.82 -5.17
N GLU A 123 -4.21 -5.31 -4.82
CA GLU A 123 -5.33 -5.43 -5.77
C GLU A 123 -5.97 -4.06 -6.06
N THR A 124 -6.04 -3.21 -5.04
CA THR A 124 -6.81 -1.95 -5.09
C THR A 124 -5.95 -0.70 -5.01
N ASN A 125 -4.69 -0.82 -4.59
CA ASN A 125 -3.80 0.28 -4.18
C ASN A 125 -4.28 1.07 -2.96
N TYR A 126 -5.27 0.58 -2.22
CA TYR A 126 -5.73 1.29 -1.04
C TYR A 126 -4.72 1.20 0.11
N ILE A 127 -4.53 2.33 0.79
CA ILE A 127 -3.80 2.39 2.05
C ILE A 127 -4.70 1.76 3.10
N ILE A 128 -4.23 0.65 3.66
CA ILE A 128 -4.91 -0.11 4.70
C ILE A 128 -4.46 0.37 6.07
N GLU A 129 -3.16 0.64 6.19
CA GLU A 129 -2.56 1.00 7.47
C GLU A 129 -1.47 2.04 7.26
N LYS A 130 -1.32 2.93 8.23
CA LYS A 130 -0.21 3.87 8.36
C LYS A 130 0.25 3.91 9.81
N THR A 131 1.53 3.62 10.05
CA THR A 131 2.15 3.58 11.39
C THR A 131 3.58 4.13 11.36
N GLU A 132 4.22 4.31 12.51
CA GLU A 132 5.66 4.61 12.56
C GLU A 132 6.45 3.50 11.85
N ALA A 133 7.41 3.88 11.00
CA ALA A 133 8.35 2.92 10.44
C ALA A 133 9.18 2.26 11.55
N GLU A 134 9.65 1.04 11.28
CA GLU A 134 10.52 0.33 12.23
C GLU A 134 11.79 1.15 12.47
N ARG A 135 12.03 1.54 13.73
CA ARG A 135 13.19 2.38 14.07
C ARG A 135 14.47 1.60 13.87
N ARG A 136 15.35 2.12 13.03
CA ARG A 136 16.68 1.56 12.82
C ARG A 136 17.64 2.01 13.92
N TRP A 137 18.61 1.17 14.21
CA TRP A 137 19.76 1.52 15.03
C TRP A 137 20.99 0.80 14.47
N GLY A 138 22.17 1.26 14.86
CA GLY A 138 23.42 0.60 14.50
C GLY A 138 24.57 1.05 15.37
N GLU A 139 25.74 0.49 15.10
CA GLU A 139 26.98 0.81 15.80
C GLU A 139 27.85 1.72 14.91
N ASN A 140 28.37 2.79 15.50
CA ASN A 140 29.36 3.67 14.88
C ASN A 140 30.74 3.02 14.95
N ALA A 141 31.69 3.50 14.13
CA ALA A 141 33.06 3.00 14.12
C ALA A 141 33.81 3.14 15.46
N ASP A 142 33.34 4.02 16.34
CA ASP A 142 33.88 4.24 17.69
C ASP A 142 33.20 3.38 18.78
N GLY A 143 32.29 2.48 18.40
CA GLY A 143 31.55 1.60 19.31
C GLY A 143 30.32 2.23 19.97
N THR A 144 29.97 3.47 19.63
CA THR A 144 28.72 4.09 20.10
C THR A 144 27.52 3.67 19.24
N HIS A 145 26.32 3.70 19.80
CA HIS A 145 25.11 3.40 19.03
C HIS A 145 24.51 4.66 18.41
N TRP A 146 24.05 4.57 17.17
CA TRP A 146 23.16 5.55 16.57
C TRP A 146 21.74 4.99 16.50
N PHE A 147 20.75 5.88 16.61
CA PHE A 147 19.33 5.55 16.49
C PHE A 147 18.73 6.45 15.43
N GLU A 148 17.90 5.87 14.58
CA GLU A 148 17.04 6.65 13.71
C GLU A 148 16.08 7.48 14.57
N GLU A 149 15.96 8.75 14.22
CA GLU A 149 15.06 9.66 14.92
C GLU A 149 13.61 9.23 14.71
N ALA A 150 12.78 9.41 15.75
CA ALA A 150 11.34 9.23 15.62
C ALA A 150 10.77 10.25 14.60
N PRO A 151 9.59 9.99 14.03
CA PRO A 151 8.88 11.01 13.25
C PRO A 151 8.62 12.24 14.12
N GLU A 152 8.76 13.42 13.54
CA GLU A 152 8.35 14.65 14.20
C GLU A 152 6.84 14.82 14.09
N TYR A 153 6.21 15.12 15.22
CA TYR A 153 4.78 15.29 15.33
C TYR A 153 4.41 16.74 15.53
N ASP A 154 3.39 17.19 14.79
CA ASP A 154 2.82 18.49 15.03
C ASP A 154 1.80 18.42 16.18
N TYR A 155 2.25 18.78 17.37
CA TYR A 155 1.39 18.91 18.55
C TYR A 155 1.01 20.36 18.89
N THR A 156 1.16 21.30 17.94
CA THR A 156 0.65 22.65 18.14
C THR A 156 -0.82 22.55 18.55
N PRO A 157 -1.25 23.06 19.72
CA PRO A 157 -2.60 22.80 20.24
C PRO A 157 -3.64 23.62 19.47
N ARG A 158 -3.97 23.18 18.25
CA ARG A 158 -4.89 23.86 17.33
C ARG A 158 -6.32 23.40 17.50
N TYR A 159 -6.49 22.11 17.78
CA TYR A 159 -7.79 21.46 17.80
C TYR A 159 -8.09 20.87 19.17
N SER A 160 -9.31 21.09 19.64
CA SER A 160 -9.94 20.28 20.69
C SER A 160 -10.22 18.86 20.17
N ALA A 161 -10.68 17.96 21.05
CA ALA A 161 -11.08 16.62 20.64
C ALA A 161 -12.15 16.67 19.54
N GLU A 162 -13.25 17.40 19.75
CA GLU A 162 -14.35 17.48 18.78
C GLU A 162 -13.88 17.96 17.40
N GLU A 163 -13.12 19.06 17.36
CA GLU A 163 -12.55 19.62 16.13
C GLU A 163 -11.57 18.65 15.46
N ALA A 164 -10.69 17.99 16.23
CA ALA A 164 -9.78 16.98 15.69
C ALA A 164 -10.53 15.80 15.07
N GLY A 165 -11.70 15.44 15.62
CA GLY A 165 -12.59 14.47 15.02
C GLY A 165 -13.11 14.92 13.65
N GLU A 166 -13.50 16.18 13.50
CA GLU A 166 -13.93 16.75 12.21
C GLU A 166 -12.78 16.82 11.19
N VAL A 167 -11.57 17.17 11.64
CA VAL A 167 -10.36 17.15 10.80
C VAL A 167 -10.09 15.74 10.27
N ALA A 168 -10.18 14.72 11.12
CA ALA A 168 -10.00 13.33 10.73
C ALA A 168 -11.10 12.87 9.74
N GLU A 169 -12.36 13.20 9.97
CA GLU A 169 -13.46 12.88 9.04
C GLU A 169 -13.25 13.52 7.68
N LYS A 170 -12.90 14.81 7.66
CA LYS A 170 -12.63 15.53 6.44
C LYS A 170 -11.45 14.92 5.68
N PHE A 171 -10.37 14.58 6.38
CA PHE A 171 -9.19 13.95 5.77
C PHE A 171 -9.56 12.63 5.10
N ILE A 172 -10.31 11.74 5.77
CA ILE A 172 -10.74 10.47 5.18
C ILE A 172 -11.67 10.70 3.98
N ALA A 173 -12.62 11.63 4.10
CA ALA A 173 -13.58 11.92 3.04
C ALA A 173 -12.92 12.52 1.78
N ASP A 174 -12.00 13.46 1.96
CA ASP A 174 -11.25 14.08 0.86
C ASP A 174 -10.35 13.07 0.13
N HIS A 175 -9.85 12.06 0.86
CA HIS A 175 -8.94 11.03 0.35
C HIS A 175 -9.62 9.66 0.19
N LYS A 176 -10.94 9.61 0.01
CA LYS A 176 -11.68 8.34 -0.14
C LYS A 176 -11.13 7.41 -1.24
N ASN A 177 -10.50 7.99 -2.28
CA ASN A 177 -9.97 7.24 -3.41
C ASN A 177 -8.66 6.51 -3.08
N ILE A 178 -7.92 6.92 -2.04
CA ILE A 178 -6.72 6.19 -1.59
C ILE A 178 -7.03 5.24 -0.44
N PHE A 179 -8.19 5.39 0.22
CA PHE A 179 -8.60 4.52 1.34
C PHE A 179 -9.61 3.44 0.96
N GLY A 180 -10.38 3.65 -0.11
CA GLY A 180 -11.41 2.72 -0.55
C GLY A 180 -12.59 2.58 0.42
N VAL A 181 -12.80 3.55 1.31
CA VAL A 181 -13.88 3.53 2.30
C VAL A 181 -14.73 4.78 2.28
N ASP A 182 -16.00 4.59 2.63
CA ASP A 182 -16.97 5.67 2.81
C ASP A 182 -17.47 5.68 4.26
N ILE A 183 -16.84 6.53 5.07
CA ILE A 183 -17.16 6.67 6.49
C ILE A 183 -18.52 7.35 6.74
N THR A 184 -19.20 7.91 5.72
CA THR A 184 -20.51 8.56 5.90
C THR A 184 -21.61 7.58 6.31
N SER A 185 -21.40 6.29 6.04
CA SER A 185 -22.27 5.18 6.44
C SER A 185 -21.94 4.59 7.82
N MET A 186 -20.88 5.09 8.46
CA MET A 186 -20.33 4.55 9.71
C MET A 186 -20.67 5.47 10.88
N THR A 187 -20.66 4.91 12.10
CA THR A 187 -20.82 5.68 13.33
C THR A 187 -19.45 6.07 13.88
N LYS A 188 -19.19 7.38 14.05
CA LYS A 188 -18.00 7.90 14.73
C LYS A 188 -18.11 7.67 16.24
N GLU A 189 -17.04 7.16 16.84
CA GLU A 189 -16.88 6.95 18.28
C GLU A 189 -15.58 7.62 18.75
N TYR A 190 -15.68 8.53 19.73
CA TYR A 190 -14.49 9.04 20.43
C TYR A 190 -14.01 8.00 21.44
N GLN A 191 -12.77 7.55 21.30
CA GLN A 191 -12.19 6.48 22.13
C GLN A 191 -11.31 7.01 23.27
N GLY A 192 -11.08 8.33 23.32
CA GLY A 192 -10.34 8.98 24.39
C GLY A 192 -9.17 9.81 23.88
N MET A 193 -8.31 10.20 24.81
CA MET A 193 -7.08 10.94 24.50
C MET A 193 -5.91 10.40 25.32
N LYS A 194 -4.71 10.59 24.80
CA LYS A 194 -3.45 10.37 25.51
C LYS A 194 -2.69 11.68 25.52
N ASP A 195 -2.45 12.19 26.73
CA ASP A 195 -1.54 13.30 26.95
C ASP A 195 -0.14 12.73 27.23
N GLY A 196 0.74 12.84 26.25
CA GLY A 196 2.10 12.32 26.29
C GLY A 196 3.10 13.26 26.95
N GLY A 197 2.66 14.25 27.75
CA GLY A 197 3.52 15.26 28.34
C GLY A 197 4.82 14.71 28.96
N ASP A 198 5.86 15.55 28.96
CA ASP A 198 7.19 15.28 29.56
C ASP A 198 7.16 15.22 31.11
N GLY A 199 5.98 15.14 31.72
CA GLY A 199 5.75 15.25 33.16
C GLY A 199 5.87 16.68 33.70
N ILE A 200 6.22 17.67 32.88
CA ILE A 200 6.46 19.06 33.28
C ILE A 200 5.38 20.00 32.70
N THR A 201 4.93 19.75 31.47
CA THR A 201 3.87 20.54 30.81
C THR A 201 2.70 19.65 30.37
N PRO A 202 1.63 19.52 31.17
CA PRO A 202 0.40 18.87 30.75
C PRO A 202 -0.18 19.52 29.49
N GLY A 203 -0.73 18.71 28.59
CA GLY A 203 -1.44 19.15 27.39
C GLY A 203 -0.58 19.48 26.17
N LYS A 204 0.74 19.23 26.23
CA LYS A 204 1.65 19.57 25.11
C LYS A 204 1.71 18.51 24.02
N LEU A 205 1.48 17.23 24.34
CA LEU A 205 1.61 16.10 23.41
C LEU A 205 0.32 15.30 23.38
N VAL A 206 -0.77 15.93 22.94
CA VAL A 206 -2.10 15.32 22.98
C VAL A 206 -2.39 14.58 21.69
N ASN A 207 -2.74 13.30 21.82
CA ASN A 207 -3.33 12.49 20.76
C ASN A 207 -4.79 12.20 21.08
N TYR A 208 -5.64 12.29 20.07
CA TYR A 208 -7.05 11.91 20.11
C TYR A 208 -7.27 10.62 19.32
N PHE A 209 -8.11 9.73 19.86
CA PHE A 209 -8.42 8.44 19.26
C PHE A 209 -9.87 8.39 18.80
N TYR A 210 -10.07 8.00 17.55
CA TYR A 210 -11.38 7.86 16.93
C TYR A 210 -11.53 6.50 16.28
N ALA A 211 -12.74 5.96 16.33
CA ALA A 211 -13.14 4.82 15.51
C ALA A 211 -14.40 5.13 14.71
N TRP A 212 -14.46 4.68 13.46
CA TRP A 212 -15.71 4.62 12.69
C TRP A 212 -16.11 3.17 12.58
N ARG A 213 -17.37 2.85 12.91
CA ARG A 213 -17.88 1.48 12.93
C ARG A 213 -19.20 1.33 12.19
N THR A 214 -19.34 0.23 11.46
CA THR A 214 -20.64 -0.28 11.01
C THR A 214 -20.94 -1.57 11.76
N LYS A 215 -22.19 -1.73 12.22
CA LYS A 215 -22.67 -2.94 12.89
C LYS A 215 -23.80 -3.57 12.09
N ASP A 216 -23.81 -4.90 12.01
CA ASP A 216 -24.93 -5.63 11.42
C ASP A 216 -26.17 -5.61 12.35
N LYS A 217 -27.26 -6.22 11.89
CA LYS A 217 -28.51 -6.36 12.65
C LYS A 217 -28.37 -7.11 13.98
N ASN A 218 -27.28 -7.86 14.17
CA ASN A 218 -26.99 -8.61 15.40
C ASN A 218 -26.00 -7.85 16.31
N GLY A 219 -25.58 -6.65 15.91
CA GLY A 219 -24.60 -5.84 16.64
C GLY A 219 -23.14 -6.21 16.38
N LYS A 220 -22.83 -7.13 15.46
CA LYS A 220 -21.45 -7.49 15.08
C LYS A 220 -20.86 -6.37 14.23
N THR A 221 -19.66 -5.90 14.56
CA THR A 221 -18.91 -4.95 13.73
C THR A 221 -18.56 -5.58 12.38
N THR A 222 -18.92 -4.93 11.28
CA THR A 222 -18.66 -5.37 9.90
C THR A 222 -17.66 -4.50 9.16
N ALA A 223 -17.43 -3.27 9.65
CA ALA A 223 -16.42 -2.37 9.15
C ALA A 223 -15.88 -1.53 10.31
N LEU A 224 -14.57 -1.27 10.29
CA LEU A 224 -13.86 -0.57 11.35
C LEU A 224 -12.70 0.22 10.74
N ILE A 225 -12.67 1.52 11.05
CA ILE A 225 -11.52 2.41 10.83
C ILE A 225 -11.09 2.94 12.18
N ASN A 226 -9.80 2.88 12.50
CA ASN A 226 -9.21 3.55 13.66
C ASN A 226 -8.28 4.67 13.20
N VAL A 227 -8.36 5.83 13.85
CA VAL A 227 -7.47 6.97 13.60
C VAL A 227 -6.93 7.49 14.92
N THR A 228 -5.62 7.76 14.92
CA THR A 228 -4.99 8.61 15.92
C THR A 228 -4.56 9.91 15.26
N ILE A 229 -4.99 11.04 15.83
CA ILE A 229 -4.68 12.38 15.34
C ILE A 229 -4.08 13.22 16.47
N THR A 230 -3.04 14.00 16.17
CA THR A 230 -2.43 14.92 17.14
C THR A 230 -3.33 16.14 17.37
N SER A 231 -3.09 16.88 18.44
CA SER A 231 -3.70 18.20 18.69
C SER A 231 -3.39 19.25 17.61
N GLY A 232 -2.34 19.04 16.79
CA GLY A 232 -2.04 19.86 15.62
C GLY A 232 -2.80 19.46 14.36
N GLY A 233 -3.52 18.33 14.37
CA GLY A 233 -4.33 17.84 13.26
C GLY A 233 -3.59 16.88 12.33
N GLN A 234 -2.43 16.34 12.72
CA GLN A 234 -1.69 15.36 11.94
C GLN A 234 -2.20 13.95 12.22
N ILE A 235 -2.52 13.19 11.17
CA ILE A 235 -2.88 11.78 11.28
C ILE A 235 -1.61 10.95 11.51
N VAL A 236 -1.43 10.42 12.73
CA VAL A 236 -0.23 9.67 13.12
C VAL A 236 -0.42 8.16 12.98
N VAL A 237 -1.65 7.68 13.19
CA VAL A 237 -2.05 6.29 12.91
C VAL A 237 -3.34 6.30 12.10
N TYR A 238 -3.39 5.49 11.07
CA TYR A 238 -4.60 5.14 10.34
C TYR A 238 -4.63 3.63 10.17
N ASP A 239 -5.78 3.02 10.41
CA ASP A 239 -5.94 1.57 10.32
C ASP A 239 -7.35 1.23 9.82
N ASN A 240 -7.40 0.42 8.76
CA ASN A 240 -8.61 -0.05 8.11
C ASN A 240 -8.81 -1.55 8.29
N ASP A 241 -9.15 -1.92 9.52
CA ASP A 241 -9.54 -3.27 9.93
C ASP A 241 -10.72 -3.86 9.12
N THR A 242 -11.48 -3.05 8.37
CA THR A 242 -12.57 -3.54 7.51
C THR A 242 -12.11 -4.65 6.57
N TYR A 243 -10.87 -4.58 6.07
CA TYR A 243 -10.32 -5.58 5.16
C TYR A 243 -10.11 -6.94 5.82
N ASP A 244 -9.74 -6.96 7.10
CA ASP A 244 -9.55 -8.19 7.86
C ASP A 244 -10.89 -8.73 8.39
N LEU A 245 -11.86 -7.84 8.64
CA LEU A 245 -13.24 -8.20 9.01
C LEU A 245 -14.03 -8.80 7.84
N ALA A 246 -13.79 -8.34 6.60
CA ALA A 246 -14.47 -8.87 5.42
C ALA A 246 -14.01 -10.28 5.02
N LYS A 247 -12.86 -10.73 5.51
CA LYS A 247 -12.27 -12.05 5.22
C LYS A 247 -12.73 -13.16 6.20
N ASN A 248 -13.56 -12.85 7.20
CA ASN A 248 -14.03 -13.76 8.27
C ASN A 248 -15.56 -13.81 8.42
#